data_AF-A0AAF0QV45-F1
#
_entry.id   AF-A0AAF0QV45-F1
#
_cell.length_a   1.000
_cell.length_b   1.000
_cell.length_c   1.000
_cell.angle_alpha   90.00
_cell.angle_beta   90.00
_cell.angle_gamma   90.00
#
_symmetry.space_group_name_H-M   'P 1'
#
loop_
_entity.id
_entity.type
_entity.pdbx_description
1 polymer ?
#
loop_
_entity_poly.entity_id
_entity_poly.type
_entity_poly.pdbx_seq_one_letter_code
_entity_poly.pdbx_strand_id
1 'polypeptide(L)'
;MNGNALLLNSSCPLLKQEDIKDPNDFDFGIALDALQFKVVEKGKLRTKLLFCFLWGLRNLSSLGQNLKTSTFDGDIIFTIFISIMGLILFSLIIANLQKLFQFDLIRVEEMRVRRGDVEQWMSHRMLPNNLRERIRRHEQYKWQETKGVEEDSLIQNLPRDLRRDLKRHLCWSLLKKVPIFEKMDKQLLDTLCDRLKPALFTDKSFIIREGDPVEEMHFLMRGTLLTLTTNGGRTGFFNSVHLKAGDFCGDELLTWALDPHTSSSSLPISTRTVQAVTDIEAFALTADDLKFVASQFRRVHSKQLQHTFKLFSQQWRTWAACFIQVAWRQHCRNKLEKSLREEENKLQATLAKQSTNAPSLGAAIYASRFAGNVRCALRRNHTTGTESSPTLPRLLHKPAEPDFSEKK
;
A
#
# COMPACT_ATOMS: atom_id res chain seq x y z
N MET A 1 55.04 -16.56 -60.71
CA MET A 1 53.70 -16.69 -61.33
C MET A 1 53.22 -15.34 -61.86
N ASN A 2 54.03 -14.62 -62.65
CA ASN A 2 53.73 -13.26 -63.13
C ASN A 2 53.21 -13.21 -64.58
N GLY A 3 53.13 -14.35 -65.28
CA GLY A 3 52.77 -14.41 -66.70
C GLY A 3 51.29 -14.16 -67.00
N ASN A 4 50.38 -14.58 -66.11
CA ASN A 4 48.94 -14.53 -66.39
C ASN A 4 48.31 -13.14 -66.16
N ALA A 5 48.90 -12.31 -65.29
CA ALA A 5 48.40 -10.97 -65.01
C ALA A 5 48.67 -9.98 -66.16
N LEU A 6 49.76 -10.19 -66.90
CA LEU A 6 50.18 -9.35 -68.02
C LEU A 6 49.33 -9.62 -69.29
N LEU A 7 48.90 -10.88 -69.50
CA LEU A 7 48.02 -11.28 -70.60
C LEU A 7 46.59 -10.75 -70.48
N LEU A 8 46.06 -10.68 -69.26
CA LEU A 8 44.73 -10.10 -69.00
C LEU A 8 44.72 -8.59 -69.31
N ASN A 9 45.77 -7.88 -68.90
CA ASN A 9 45.85 -6.43 -69.04
C ASN A 9 46.13 -5.98 -70.49
N SER A 10 46.72 -6.85 -71.33
CA SER A 10 46.96 -6.58 -72.75
C SER A 10 45.77 -6.92 -73.66
N SER A 11 44.84 -7.77 -73.19
CA SER A 11 43.76 -8.32 -74.03
C SER A 11 42.37 -7.83 -73.64
N CYS A 12 42.16 -7.39 -72.39
CA CYS A 12 40.90 -6.81 -71.93
C CYS A 12 41.17 -5.67 -70.91
N PRO A 13 40.92 -4.40 -71.24
CA PRO A 13 41.06 -3.31 -70.27
C PRO A 13 39.98 -3.40 -69.18
N LEU A 14 40.36 -3.18 -67.92
CA LEU A 14 39.45 -3.14 -66.76
C LEU A 14 38.67 -1.81 -66.75
N LEU A 15 37.76 -1.66 -67.71
CA LEU A 15 36.93 -0.46 -67.86
C LEU A 15 35.72 -0.51 -66.93
N LYS A 16 35.36 0.64 -66.35
CA LYS A 16 34.07 0.79 -65.67
C LYS A 16 32.97 0.88 -66.72
N GLN A 17 31.77 0.43 -66.37
CA GLN A 17 30.60 0.40 -67.26
C GLN A 17 30.26 1.76 -67.92
N GLU A 18 30.68 2.88 -67.32
CA GLU A 18 30.49 4.24 -67.84
C GLU A 18 31.52 4.63 -68.93
N ASP A 19 32.63 3.88 -69.05
CA ASP A 19 33.74 4.13 -69.96
C ASP A 19 33.75 3.18 -71.18
N ILE A 20 32.81 2.23 -71.26
CA ILE A 20 32.69 1.25 -72.35
C ILE A 20 32.08 1.96 -73.57
N LYS A 21 32.86 2.09 -74.65
CA LYS A 21 32.44 2.75 -75.90
C LYS A 21 32.39 1.82 -77.11
N ASP A 22 33.15 0.71 -77.08
CA ASP A 22 33.25 -0.25 -78.18
C ASP A 22 32.56 -1.59 -77.85
N PRO A 23 31.87 -2.24 -78.81
CA PRO A 23 31.14 -3.49 -78.58
C PRO A 23 32.03 -4.73 -78.34
N ASN A 24 33.35 -4.60 -78.47
CA ASN A 24 34.33 -5.66 -78.21
C ASN A 24 34.90 -5.62 -76.77
N ASP A 25 34.57 -4.60 -75.98
CA ASP A 25 35.04 -4.49 -74.59
C ASP A 25 34.19 -5.37 -73.66
N PHE A 26 34.86 -6.18 -72.85
CA PHE A 26 34.20 -7.12 -71.94
C PHE A 26 33.83 -6.46 -70.61
N ASP A 27 32.54 -6.45 -70.26
CA ASP A 27 32.07 -5.94 -68.97
C ASP A 27 32.27 -7.00 -67.86
N PHE A 28 33.20 -6.72 -66.95
CA PHE A 28 33.49 -7.59 -65.81
C PHE A 28 32.47 -7.45 -64.66
N GLY A 29 31.52 -6.51 -64.74
CA GLY A 29 30.39 -6.35 -63.82
C GLY A 29 30.75 -6.52 -62.35
N ILE A 30 30.24 -7.60 -61.74
CA ILE A 30 30.35 -7.91 -60.32
C ILE A 30 31.80 -8.21 -59.90
N ALA A 31 32.61 -8.77 -60.79
CA ALA A 31 34.01 -9.14 -60.54
C ALA A 31 34.99 -7.96 -60.72
N LEU A 32 34.54 -6.84 -61.28
CA LEU A 32 35.38 -5.66 -61.57
C LEU A 32 36.08 -5.13 -60.32
N ASP A 33 35.35 -4.96 -59.21
CA ASP A 33 35.91 -4.47 -57.95
C ASP A 33 37.01 -5.41 -57.41
N ALA A 34 36.79 -6.73 -57.49
CA ALA A 34 37.77 -7.72 -57.01
C ALA A 34 39.07 -7.71 -57.84
N LEU A 35 38.95 -7.44 -59.15
CA LEU A 35 40.06 -7.32 -60.08
C LEU A 35 40.81 -5.99 -59.89
N GLN A 36 40.11 -4.87 -59.71
CA GLN A 36 40.70 -3.56 -59.44
C GLN A 36 41.51 -3.53 -58.13
N PHE A 37 40.99 -4.15 -57.06
CA PHE A 37 41.69 -4.23 -55.78
C PHE A 37 42.82 -5.30 -55.76
N LYS A 38 43.12 -5.95 -56.90
CA LYS A 38 44.14 -7.01 -57.06
C LYS A 38 44.04 -8.10 -55.99
N VAL A 39 42.82 -8.44 -55.57
CA VAL A 39 42.58 -9.41 -54.49
C VAL A 39 42.97 -10.83 -54.94
N VAL A 40 42.86 -11.11 -56.24
CA VAL A 40 43.24 -12.40 -56.85
C VAL A 40 44.74 -12.67 -56.76
N GLU A 41 45.57 -11.62 -56.92
CA GLU A 41 47.05 -11.70 -56.89
C GLU A 41 47.61 -11.84 -55.46
N LYS A 42 46.88 -11.40 -54.43
CA LYS A 42 47.33 -11.53 -53.03
C LYS A 42 47.30 -12.99 -52.57
N GLY A 43 48.45 -13.56 -52.19
CA GLY A 43 48.57 -14.97 -51.79
C GLY A 43 47.95 -15.37 -50.45
N LYS A 44 47.52 -14.43 -49.60
CA LYS A 44 47.02 -14.74 -48.24
C LYS A 44 45.50 -15.05 -48.24
N LEU A 45 45.15 -16.30 -47.94
CA LEU A 45 43.76 -16.80 -47.84
C LEU A 45 42.85 -15.91 -46.95
N ARG A 46 43.37 -15.46 -45.80
CA ARG A 46 42.61 -14.60 -44.86
C ARG A 46 42.12 -13.30 -45.51
N THR A 47 42.94 -12.70 -46.38
CA THR A 47 42.58 -11.43 -47.04
C THR A 47 41.48 -11.65 -48.08
N LYS A 48 41.52 -12.78 -48.79
CA LYS A 48 40.48 -13.20 -49.74
C LYS A 48 39.15 -13.45 -49.03
N LEU A 49 39.17 -14.20 -47.92
CA LEU A 49 37.96 -14.50 -47.14
C LEU A 49 37.31 -13.23 -46.54
N LEU A 50 38.10 -12.33 -45.96
CA LEU A 50 37.58 -11.08 -45.39
C LEU A 50 36.99 -10.17 -46.47
N PHE A 51 37.63 -10.11 -47.65
CA PHE A 51 37.09 -9.35 -48.78
C PHE A 51 35.77 -9.92 -49.28
N CYS A 52 35.69 -11.24 -49.49
CA CYS A 52 34.43 -11.90 -49.88
C CYS A 52 33.32 -11.71 -48.84
N PHE A 53 33.66 -11.79 -47.54
CA PHE A 53 32.72 -11.57 -46.46
C PHE A 53 32.20 -10.13 -46.43
N LEU A 54 33.10 -9.14 -46.53
CA LEU A 54 32.73 -7.73 -46.59
C LEU A 54 31.86 -7.43 -47.82
N TRP A 55 32.24 -7.98 -48.97
CA TRP A 55 31.48 -7.86 -50.21
C TRP A 55 30.08 -8.45 -50.07
N GLY A 56 29.96 -9.66 -49.51
CA GLY A 56 28.66 -10.29 -49.24
C GLY A 56 27.81 -9.48 -48.24
N LEU A 57 28.40 -9.04 -47.13
CA LEU A 57 27.72 -8.24 -46.11
C LEU A 57 27.24 -6.89 -46.66
N ARG A 58 28.05 -6.21 -47.49
CA ARG A 58 27.69 -4.94 -48.13
C ARG A 58 26.50 -5.12 -49.08
N ASN A 59 26.50 -6.16 -49.90
CA ASN A 59 25.41 -6.38 -50.86
C ASN A 59 24.13 -6.88 -50.19
N LEU A 60 24.25 -7.71 -49.14
CA LEU A 60 23.11 -8.17 -48.37
C LEU A 60 22.45 -7.04 -47.56
N SER A 61 23.24 -6.10 -47.03
CA SER A 61 22.74 -4.93 -46.29
C SER A 61 22.19 -3.81 -47.17
N SER A 62 22.68 -3.66 -48.40
CA SER A 62 22.22 -2.65 -49.36
C SER A 62 21.21 -3.19 -50.39
N LEU A 63 20.60 -4.34 -50.11
CA LEU A 63 19.56 -4.94 -50.98
C LEU A 63 20.02 -5.16 -52.42
N GLY A 64 21.33 -5.37 -52.64
CA GLY A 64 21.91 -5.56 -53.97
C GLY A 64 21.94 -4.30 -54.86
N GLN A 65 21.55 -3.11 -54.36
CA GLN A 65 21.47 -1.88 -55.17
C GLN A 65 22.82 -1.42 -55.76
N ASN A 66 23.93 -1.85 -55.15
CA ASN A 66 25.28 -1.49 -55.58
C ASN A 66 25.88 -2.48 -56.59
N LEU A 67 25.12 -3.52 -57.01
CA LEU A 67 25.59 -4.52 -57.95
C LEU A 67 25.40 -4.03 -59.39
N LYS A 68 26.53 -3.81 -60.09
CA LYS A 68 26.54 -3.58 -61.53
C LYS A 68 26.62 -4.95 -62.22
N THR A 69 25.54 -5.37 -62.88
CA THR A 69 25.46 -6.65 -63.58
C THR A 69 26.14 -6.57 -64.94
N SER A 70 26.95 -7.59 -65.27
CA SER A 70 27.40 -7.85 -66.64
C SER A 70 26.24 -8.42 -67.48
N THR A 71 26.40 -8.51 -68.79
CA THR A 71 25.46 -9.14 -69.74
C THR A 71 25.42 -10.68 -69.64
N PHE A 72 26.15 -11.28 -68.70
CA PHE A 72 26.17 -12.72 -68.46
C PHE A 72 24.95 -13.18 -67.64
N ASP A 73 24.21 -14.17 -68.15
CA ASP A 73 23.00 -14.71 -67.52
C ASP A 73 23.21 -15.16 -66.06
N GLY A 74 24.38 -15.74 -65.75
CA GLY A 74 24.70 -16.19 -64.40
C GLY A 74 24.86 -15.05 -63.38
N ASP A 75 25.40 -13.90 -63.80
CA ASP A 75 25.57 -12.71 -62.95
C ASP A 75 24.21 -12.08 -62.60
N ILE A 76 23.29 -12.11 -63.56
CA ILE A 76 21.91 -11.64 -63.39
C ILE A 76 21.17 -12.53 -62.39
N ILE A 77 21.19 -13.86 -62.57
CA ILE A 77 20.51 -14.81 -61.66
C ILE A 77 21.08 -14.71 -60.24
N PHE A 78 22.42 -14.62 -60.11
CA PHE A 78 23.08 -14.48 -58.81
C PHE A 78 22.71 -13.16 -58.10
N THR A 79 22.65 -12.06 -58.84
CA THR A 79 22.24 -10.74 -58.32
C THR A 79 20.79 -10.74 -57.85
N ILE A 80 19.88 -11.37 -58.61
CA ILE A 80 18.48 -11.54 -58.21
C ILE A 80 18.39 -12.34 -56.90
N PHE A 81 19.13 -13.45 -56.79
CA PHE A 81 19.14 -14.27 -55.59
C PHE A 81 19.65 -13.52 -54.34
N ILE A 82 20.78 -12.82 -54.44
CA ILE A 82 21.32 -12.01 -53.33
C ILE A 82 20.34 -10.90 -52.94
N SER A 83 19.69 -10.26 -53.91
CA SER A 83 18.72 -9.20 -53.66
C SER A 83 17.49 -9.73 -52.90
N ILE A 84 16.96 -10.89 -53.31
CA ILE A 84 15.85 -11.56 -52.60
C ILE A 84 16.26 -11.97 -51.18
N MET A 85 17.45 -12.56 -51.01
CA MET A 85 17.95 -12.95 -49.69
C MET A 85 18.17 -11.73 -48.78
N GLY A 86 18.67 -10.62 -49.32
CA GLY A 86 18.83 -9.36 -48.61
C GLY A 86 17.48 -8.76 -48.16
N LEU A 87 16.48 -8.78 -49.04
CA LEU A 87 15.11 -8.34 -48.72
C LEU A 87 14.50 -9.16 -47.59
N ILE A 88 14.63 -10.49 -47.64
CA ILE A 88 14.12 -11.38 -46.59
C ILE A 88 14.83 -11.10 -45.27
N LEU A 89 16.17 -10.99 -45.27
CA LEU A 89 16.94 -10.71 -44.06
C LEU A 89 16.55 -9.36 -43.45
N PHE A 90 16.46 -8.31 -44.27
CA PHE A 90 16.08 -6.97 -43.82
C PHE A 90 14.66 -6.93 -43.25
N SER A 91 13.71 -7.59 -43.91
CA SER A 91 12.34 -7.74 -43.42
C SER A 91 12.28 -8.48 -42.08
N LEU A 92 13.07 -9.54 -41.90
CA LEU A 92 13.14 -10.28 -40.64
C LEU A 92 13.76 -9.44 -39.51
N ILE A 93 14.80 -8.67 -39.82
CA ILE A 93 15.41 -7.75 -38.85
C ILE A 93 14.39 -6.70 -38.41
N ILE A 94 13.70 -6.04 -39.35
CA ILE A 94 12.66 -5.05 -39.03
C ILE A 94 11.54 -5.68 -38.20
N ALA A 95 11.03 -6.85 -38.58
CA ALA A 95 9.96 -7.51 -37.86
C ALA A 95 10.37 -7.86 -36.42
N ASN A 96 11.61 -8.32 -36.21
CA ASN A 96 12.13 -8.62 -34.88
C ASN A 96 12.36 -7.35 -34.06
N LEU A 97 12.88 -6.27 -34.66
CA LEU A 97 13.02 -4.98 -33.99
C LEU A 97 11.66 -4.42 -33.58
N GLN A 98 10.67 -4.47 -34.47
CA GLN A 98 9.29 -4.09 -34.14
C GLN A 98 8.81 -4.89 -32.93
N LYS A 99 8.91 -6.22 -32.94
CA LYS A 99 8.50 -7.07 -31.81
C LYS A 99 9.17 -6.68 -30.49
N LEU A 100 10.47 -6.37 -30.49
CA LEU A 100 11.18 -5.93 -29.29
C LEU A 100 10.63 -4.60 -28.77
N PHE A 101 10.42 -3.63 -29.66
CA PHE A 101 9.90 -2.31 -29.27
C PHE A 101 8.42 -2.34 -28.87
N GLN A 102 7.62 -3.27 -29.40
CA GLN A 102 6.19 -3.35 -29.09
C GLN A 102 5.95 -3.49 -27.58
N PHE A 103 6.74 -4.27 -26.84
CA PHE A 103 6.48 -4.49 -25.41
C PHE A 103 6.59 -3.21 -24.56
N ASP A 104 7.62 -2.40 -24.81
CA ASP A 104 7.80 -1.13 -24.09
C ASP A 104 6.81 -0.07 -24.59
N LEU A 105 6.56 -0.03 -25.90
CA LEU A 105 5.63 0.93 -26.51
C LEU A 105 4.19 0.69 -26.08
N ILE A 106 3.73 -0.57 -26.02
CA ILE A 106 2.37 -0.92 -25.60
C ILE A 106 2.10 -0.39 -24.19
N ARG A 107 3.04 -0.56 -23.26
CA ARG A 107 2.86 -0.14 -21.87
C ARG A 107 2.90 1.38 -21.69
N VAL A 108 3.70 2.08 -22.47
CA VAL A 108 3.71 3.55 -22.50
C VAL A 108 2.43 4.09 -23.12
N GLU A 109 1.95 3.45 -24.19
CA GLU A 109 0.73 3.87 -24.87
C GLU A 109 -0.50 3.59 -24.02
N GLU A 110 -0.58 2.44 -23.34
CA GLU A 110 -1.64 2.13 -22.38
C GLU A 110 -1.76 3.23 -21.31
N MET A 111 -0.62 3.69 -20.79
CA MET A 111 -0.61 4.82 -19.87
C MET A 111 -1.09 6.12 -20.47
N ARG A 112 -0.64 6.40 -21.69
CA ARG A 112 -1.00 7.62 -22.40
C ARG A 112 -2.50 7.67 -22.65
N VAL A 113 -3.09 6.57 -23.09
CA VAL A 113 -4.53 6.41 -23.35
C VAL A 113 -5.31 6.58 -22.04
N ARG A 114 -4.97 5.81 -21.00
CA ARG A 114 -5.65 5.89 -19.68
C ARG A 114 -5.58 7.32 -19.10
N ARG A 115 -4.42 7.97 -19.20
CA ARG A 115 -4.27 9.36 -18.75
C ARG A 115 -5.16 10.31 -19.56
N GLY A 116 -5.23 10.12 -20.88
CA GLY A 116 -6.12 10.87 -21.76
C GLY A 116 -7.59 10.75 -21.34
N ASP A 117 -8.06 9.53 -21.08
CA ASP A 117 -9.44 9.26 -20.66
C ASP A 117 -9.79 9.92 -19.33
N VAL A 118 -8.88 9.83 -18.34
CA VAL A 118 -9.07 10.46 -17.03
C VAL A 118 -9.11 12.00 -17.16
N GLU A 119 -8.22 12.60 -17.95
CA GLU A 119 -8.24 14.06 -18.19
C GLU A 119 -9.53 14.50 -18.89
N GLN A 120 -9.97 13.75 -19.91
CA GLN A 120 -11.21 14.04 -20.61
C GLN A 120 -12.40 13.95 -19.65
N TRP A 121 -12.48 12.92 -18.82
CA TRP A 121 -13.50 12.76 -17.80
C TRP A 121 -13.52 13.92 -16.77
N MET A 122 -12.34 14.33 -16.28
CA MET A 122 -12.20 15.46 -15.34
C MET A 122 -12.59 16.80 -15.98
N SER A 123 -12.30 16.97 -17.27
CA SER A 123 -12.68 18.16 -18.03
C SER A 123 -14.19 18.25 -18.23
N HIS A 124 -14.82 17.13 -18.61
CA HIS A 124 -16.25 17.03 -18.84
C HIS A 124 -17.06 17.30 -17.56
N ARG A 125 -16.54 16.91 -16.39
CA ARG A 125 -17.16 17.17 -15.08
C ARG A 125 -16.83 18.53 -14.48
N MET A 126 -16.05 19.37 -15.17
CA MET A 126 -15.65 20.71 -14.70
C MET A 126 -15.03 20.70 -13.29
N LEU A 127 -14.22 19.68 -12.98
CA LEU A 127 -13.61 19.57 -11.65
C LEU A 127 -12.65 20.75 -11.36
N PRO A 128 -12.57 21.24 -10.11
CA PRO A 128 -11.64 22.29 -9.74
C PRO A 128 -10.18 21.81 -9.84
N ASN A 129 -9.25 22.72 -10.16
CA ASN A 129 -7.84 22.40 -10.40
C ASN A 129 -7.18 21.66 -9.23
N ASN A 130 -7.51 21.99 -7.98
CA ASN A 130 -6.99 21.28 -6.80
C ASN A 130 -7.37 19.79 -6.82
N LEU A 131 -8.64 19.48 -7.14
CA LEU A 131 -9.10 18.10 -7.19
C LEU A 131 -8.49 17.36 -8.38
N ARG A 132 -8.36 18.01 -9.54
CA ARG A 132 -7.68 17.44 -10.71
C ARG A 132 -6.24 17.04 -10.38
N GLU A 133 -5.52 17.91 -9.69
CA GLU A 133 -4.13 17.62 -9.32
C GLU A 133 -4.01 16.48 -8.33
N ARG A 134 -4.94 16.36 -7.37
CA ARG A 134 -5.02 15.21 -6.47
C ARG A 134 -5.30 13.91 -7.21
N ILE A 135 -6.24 13.91 -8.17
CA ILE A 135 -6.54 12.74 -9.00
C ILE A 135 -5.32 12.34 -9.85
N ARG A 136 -4.64 13.31 -10.47
CA ARG A 136 -3.40 13.05 -11.25
C ARG A 136 -2.32 12.38 -10.41
N ARG A 137 -2.08 12.87 -9.19
CA ARG A 137 -1.10 12.26 -8.27
C ARG A 137 -1.50 10.84 -7.89
N HIS A 138 -2.78 10.60 -7.63
CA HIS A 138 -3.29 9.26 -7.32
C HIS A 138 -3.10 8.29 -8.49
N GLU A 139 -3.50 8.65 -9.71
CA GLU A 139 -3.31 7.78 -10.88
C GLU A 139 -1.83 7.54 -11.17
N GLN A 140 -0.98 8.56 -11.00
CA GLN A 140 0.47 8.41 -11.18
C GLN A 140 1.07 7.45 -10.15
N TYR A 141 0.71 7.58 -8.88
CA TYR A 141 1.16 6.68 -7.82
C TYR A 141 0.67 5.25 -8.06
N LYS A 142 -0.63 5.09 -8.35
CA LYS A 142 -1.23 3.79 -8.68
C LYS A 142 -0.50 3.10 -9.83
N TRP A 143 -0.14 3.82 -10.88
CA TRP A 143 0.62 3.25 -11.99
C TRP A 143 2.05 2.86 -11.61
N GLN A 144 2.74 3.66 -10.81
CA GLN A 144 4.09 3.35 -10.37
C GLN A 144 4.13 2.05 -9.56
N GLU A 145 3.12 1.83 -8.71
CA GLU A 145 3.03 0.65 -7.85
C GLU A 145 2.51 -0.58 -8.62
N THR A 146 1.35 -0.48 -9.25
CA THR A 146 0.68 -1.63 -9.89
C THR A 146 1.14 -1.90 -11.33
N LYS A 147 1.85 -0.95 -11.95
CA LYS A 147 2.30 -1.04 -13.34
C LYS A 147 1.19 -1.22 -14.39
N GLY A 148 -0.06 -0.93 -14.02
CA GLY A 148 -1.25 -1.16 -14.85
C GLY A 148 -1.95 -2.48 -14.61
N VAL A 149 -1.39 -3.34 -13.76
CA VAL A 149 -1.96 -4.65 -13.47
C VAL A 149 -3.11 -4.50 -12.48
N GLU A 150 -4.29 -4.93 -12.88
CA GLU A 150 -5.42 -5.06 -11.95
C GLU A 150 -5.22 -6.28 -11.06
N GLU A 151 -4.76 -6.05 -9.82
CA GLU A 151 -4.44 -7.10 -8.85
C GLU A 151 -5.60 -8.09 -8.65
N ASP A 152 -6.83 -7.60 -8.52
CA ASP A 152 -8.01 -8.46 -8.33
C ASP A 152 -8.23 -9.43 -9.50
N SER A 153 -8.04 -8.96 -10.74
CA SER A 153 -8.17 -9.79 -11.95
C SER A 153 -7.06 -10.85 -12.03
N LEU A 154 -5.82 -10.45 -11.69
CA LEU A 154 -4.66 -11.34 -11.68
C LEU A 154 -4.84 -12.44 -10.63
N ILE A 155 -5.34 -12.06 -9.44
CA ILE A 155 -5.60 -12.99 -8.35
C ILE A 155 -6.76 -13.94 -8.69
N GLN A 156 -7.76 -13.49 -9.44
CA GLN A 156 -8.88 -14.32 -9.89
C GLN A 156 -8.49 -15.34 -10.96
N ASN A 157 -7.51 -15.02 -11.80
CA ASN A 157 -6.99 -15.92 -12.84
C ASN A 157 -6.15 -17.07 -12.27
N LEU A 158 -5.71 -16.98 -11.02
CA LEU A 158 -4.95 -18.02 -10.35
C LEU A 158 -5.86 -19.18 -9.89
N PRO A 159 -5.38 -20.44 -9.95
CA PRO A 159 -6.00 -21.57 -9.27
C PRO A 159 -6.29 -21.28 -7.79
N ARG A 160 -7.35 -21.88 -7.25
CA ARG A 160 -7.82 -21.62 -5.87
C ARG A 160 -6.75 -21.81 -4.81
N ASP A 161 -5.89 -22.81 -4.98
CA ASP A 161 -4.83 -23.13 -4.03
C ASP A 161 -3.76 -22.02 -3.97
N LEU A 162 -3.26 -21.59 -5.14
CA LEU A 162 -2.30 -20.50 -5.24
C LEU A 162 -2.87 -19.17 -4.75
N ARG A 163 -4.14 -18.89 -5.07
CA ARG A 163 -4.84 -17.71 -4.57
C ARG A 163 -4.88 -17.68 -3.04
N ARG A 164 -5.18 -18.82 -2.41
CA ARG A 164 -5.24 -18.95 -0.96
C ARG A 164 -3.86 -18.74 -0.34
N ASP A 165 -2.83 -19.35 -0.89
CA ASP A 165 -1.46 -19.23 -0.37
C ASP A 165 -0.91 -17.81 -0.51
N LEU A 166 -1.16 -17.15 -1.65
CA LEU A 166 -0.81 -15.75 -1.86
C LEU A 166 -1.48 -14.83 -0.83
N LYS A 167 -2.81 -14.95 -0.68
CA LYS A 167 -3.57 -14.13 0.29
C LYS A 167 -3.13 -14.38 1.72
N ARG A 168 -2.85 -15.64 2.09
CA ARG A 168 -2.30 -15.98 3.41
C ARG A 168 -0.95 -15.31 3.64
N HIS A 169 -0.05 -15.36 2.66
CA HIS A 169 1.27 -14.75 2.76
C HIS A 169 1.18 -13.23 2.97
N LEU A 170 0.28 -12.56 2.24
CA LEU A 170 0.12 -11.11 2.30
C LEU A 170 -0.61 -10.63 3.56
N CYS A 171 -1.68 -11.33 3.97
CA CYS A 171 -2.65 -10.79 4.93
C CYS A 171 -2.56 -11.37 6.34
N TRP A 172 -2.03 -12.59 6.55
CA TRP A 172 -2.07 -13.23 7.87
C TRP A 172 -1.29 -12.45 8.93
N SER A 173 -0.12 -11.93 8.58
CA SER A 173 0.72 -11.15 9.50
C SER A 173 0.00 -9.88 9.97
N LEU A 174 -0.75 -9.24 9.08
CA LEU A 174 -1.56 -8.05 9.39
C LEU A 174 -2.76 -8.40 10.27
N LEU A 175 -3.55 -9.40 9.87
CA LEU A 175 -4.77 -9.74 10.59
C LEU A 175 -4.46 -10.22 12.02
N LYS A 176 -3.41 -11.01 12.21
CA LYS A 176 -3.01 -11.51 13.53
C LYS A 176 -2.55 -10.41 14.50
N LYS A 177 -2.18 -9.22 14.02
CA LYS A 177 -1.92 -8.08 14.90
C LYS A 177 -3.19 -7.57 15.59
N VAL A 178 -4.37 -7.82 15.03
CA VAL A 178 -5.62 -7.54 15.72
C VAL A 178 -5.90 -8.66 16.71
N PRO A 179 -5.97 -8.39 18.03
CA PRO A 179 -5.99 -9.49 18.99
C PRO A 179 -7.30 -10.30 18.98
N ILE A 180 -8.35 -9.81 18.32
CA ILE A 180 -9.57 -10.60 18.12
C ILE A 180 -9.40 -11.65 17.01
N PHE A 181 -8.68 -11.30 15.94
CA PHE A 181 -8.41 -12.22 14.82
C PHE A 181 -7.30 -13.22 15.16
N GLU A 182 -6.40 -12.89 16.09
CA GLU A 182 -5.41 -13.83 16.60
C GLU A 182 -6.04 -15.09 17.22
N LYS A 183 -7.20 -14.92 17.88
CA LYS A 183 -7.94 -16.00 18.55
C LYS A 183 -8.93 -16.72 17.64
N MET A 184 -9.01 -16.31 16.38
CA MET A 184 -9.97 -16.82 15.42
C MET A 184 -9.44 -18.09 14.76
N ASP A 185 -10.34 -19.03 14.45
CA ASP A 185 -9.97 -20.25 13.72
C ASP A 185 -9.38 -19.93 12.35
N LYS A 186 -8.42 -20.75 11.92
CA LYS A 186 -7.74 -20.58 10.63
C LYS A 186 -8.70 -20.49 9.45
N GLN A 187 -9.81 -21.23 9.49
CA GLN A 187 -10.83 -21.21 8.44
C GLN A 187 -11.49 -19.84 8.32
N LEU A 188 -11.88 -19.24 9.44
CA LEU A 188 -12.49 -17.92 9.47
C LEU A 188 -11.46 -16.83 9.10
N LEU A 189 -10.21 -16.99 9.53
CA LEU A 189 -9.13 -16.08 9.11
C LEU A 189 -8.90 -16.13 7.60
N ASP A 190 -8.96 -17.32 7.00
CA ASP A 190 -8.90 -17.47 5.53
C ASP A 190 -10.10 -16.78 4.85
N THR A 191 -11.31 -16.89 5.43
CA THR A 191 -12.47 -16.16 4.89
C THR A 191 -12.30 -14.64 4.96
N LEU A 192 -11.64 -14.10 6.00
CA LEU A 192 -11.30 -12.68 6.06
C LEU A 192 -10.29 -12.30 4.99
N CYS A 193 -9.22 -13.08 4.84
CA CYS A 193 -8.23 -12.86 3.78
C CYS A 193 -8.87 -12.84 2.39
N ASP A 194 -9.90 -13.66 2.17
CA ASP A 194 -10.58 -13.70 0.90
C ASP A 194 -11.37 -12.42 0.57
N ARG A 195 -11.81 -11.69 1.60
CA ARG A 195 -12.60 -10.45 1.47
C ARG A 195 -11.78 -9.17 1.53
N LEU A 196 -10.51 -9.24 1.93
CA LEU A 196 -9.62 -8.09 1.90
C LEU A 196 -9.35 -7.64 0.46
N LYS A 197 -9.46 -6.33 0.23
CA LYS A 197 -9.15 -5.70 -1.05
C LYS A 197 -7.96 -4.75 -0.92
N PRO A 198 -7.06 -4.69 -1.89
CA PRO A 198 -5.97 -3.73 -1.88
C PRO A 198 -6.52 -2.31 -1.96
N ALA A 199 -5.94 -1.39 -1.19
CA ALA A 199 -6.29 0.01 -1.13
C ALA A 199 -5.02 0.87 -1.16
N LEU A 200 -5.02 1.90 -2.00
CA LEU A 200 -3.90 2.81 -2.20
C LEU A 200 -4.31 4.24 -1.84
N PHE A 201 -3.50 4.89 -1.00
CA PHE A 201 -3.73 6.28 -0.60
C PHE A 201 -2.50 7.11 -0.89
N THR A 202 -2.70 8.30 -1.45
CA THR A 202 -1.60 9.25 -1.68
C THR A 202 -1.27 10.03 -0.41
N ASP A 203 -0.09 10.64 -0.37
CA ASP A 203 0.27 11.61 0.65
C ASP A 203 -0.82 12.67 0.88
N LYS A 204 -0.96 13.08 2.15
CA LYS A 204 -1.90 14.12 2.62
C LYS A 204 -3.38 13.83 2.38
N SER A 205 -3.73 12.64 1.88
CA SER A 205 -5.12 12.21 1.77
C SER A 205 -5.72 11.90 3.15
N PHE A 206 -7.02 12.15 3.29
CA PHE A 206 -7.76 11.79 4.50
C PHE A 206 -8.50 10.49 4.22
N ILE A 207 -8.22 9.46 5.00
CA ILE A 207 -8.85 8.13 4.88
C ILE A 207 -10.17 8.14 5.63
N ILE A 208 -10.15 8.62 6.88
CA ILE A 208 -11.31 8.71 7.75
C ILE A 208 -11.29 10.10 8.40
N ARG A 209 -12.43 10.75 8.56
CA ARG A 209 -12.54 12.00 9.33
C ARG A 209 -13.34 11.74 10.60
N GLU A 210 -12.94 12.42 11.68
CA GLU A 210 -13.70 12.39 12.93
C GLU A 210 -15.14 12.87 12.67
N GLY A 211 -16.13 12.06 13.05
CA GLY A 211 -17.55 12.35 12.80
C GLY A 211 -18.16 11.68 11.57
N ASP A 212 -17.35 11.13 10.65
CA ASP A 212 -17.86 10.41 9.47
C ASP A 212 -18.18 8.95 9.82
N PRO A 213 -19.16 8.31 9.14
CA PRO A 213 -19.42 6.89 9.28
C PRO A 213 -18.23 6.06 8.80
N VAL A 214 -17.85 5.04 9.57
CA VAL A 214 -16.76 4.12 9.19
C VAL A 214 -17.32 3.00 8.34
N GLU A 215 -17.00 3.01 7.04
CA GLU A 215 -17.43 1.97 6.08
C GLU A 215 -16.43 0.82 5.96
N GLU A 216 -15.14 1.10 6.15
CA GLU A 216 -14.05 0.15 5.91
C GLU A 216 -12.98 0.22 7.00
N MET A 217 -12.48 -0.94 7.40
CA MET A 217 -11.32 -1.10 8.27
C MET A 217 -10.07 -1.29 7.41
N HIS A 218 -9.00 -0.54 7.70
CA HIS A 218 -7.78 -0.57 6.88
C HIS A 218 -6.60 -1.16 7.66
N PHE A 219 -5.87 -2.07 7.03
CA PHE A 219 -4.65 -2.70 7.54
C PHE A 219 -3.45 -2.16 6.78
N LEU A 220 -2.53 -1.50 7.49
CA LEU A 220 -1.41 -0.81 6.85
C LEU A 220 -0.33 -1.81 6.45
N MET A 221 -0.02 -1.94 5.16
CA MET A 221 1.13 -2.73 4.68
C MET A 221 2.40 -1.88 4.67
N ARG A 222 2.31 -0.69 4.10
CA ARG A 222 3.44 0.22 3.92
C ARG A 222 2.99 1.67 4.08
N GLY A 223 3.93 2.51 4.51
CA GLY A 223 3.71 3.93 4.74
C GLY A 223 3.42 4.28 6.20
N THR A 224 3.09 5.54 6.43
CA THR A 224 2.80 6.09 7.76
C THR A 224 1.50 6.89 7.75
N LEU A 225 0.62 6.58 8.69
CA LEU A 225 -0.60 7.35 8.96
C LEU A 225 -0.41 8.24 10.18
N LEU A 226 -1.10 9.37 10.18
CA LEU A 226 -1.29 10.23 11.32
C LEU A 226 -2.75 10.13 11.77
N THR A 227 -2.97 9.77 13.03
CA THR A 227 -4.29 9.77 13.65
C THR A 227 -4.40 10.94 14.61
N LEU A 228 -5.49 11.68 14.50
CA LEU A 228 -5.78 12.92 15.21
C LEU A 228 -7.14 12.77 15.87
N THR A 229 -7.25 13.04 17.17
CA THR A 229 -8.55 13.07 17.86
C THR A 229 -8.71 14.36 18.64
N THR A 230 -9.88 14.98 18.47
CA THR A 230 -10.26 16.21 19.17
C THR A 230 -11.31 15.97 20.26
N ASN A 231 -11.70 14.70 20.49
CA ASN A 231 -12.78 14.31 21.41
C ASN A 231 -14.05 15.16 21.21
N GLY A 232 -14.48 15.37 19.96
CA GLY A 232 -15.64 16.19 19.64
C GLY A 232 -15.44 17.68 19.94
N GLY A 233 -14.23 18.20 19.72
CA GLY A 233 -13.93 19.64 19.84
C GLY A 233 -13.75 20.15 21.27
N ARG A 234 -13.44 19.29 22.24
CA ARG A 234 -13.14 19.74 23.61
C ARG A 234 -11.87 20.59 23.63
N THR A 235 -11.98 21.83 24.10
CA THR A 235 -10.86 22.76 24.23
C THR A 235 -9.73 22.17 25.09
N GLY A 236 -8.53 22.07 24.54
CA GLY A 236 -7.34 21.56 25.24
C GLY A 236 -7.11 20.05 25.12
N PHE A 237 -7.93 19.31 24.36
CA PHE A 237 -7.69 17.90 24.06
C PHE A 237 -7.33 17.73 22.58
N PHE A 238 -6.06 17.47 22.30
CA PHE A 238 -5.56 17.10 20.98
C PHE A 238 -4.56 15.96 21.15
N ASN A 239 -4.90 14.78 20.65
CA ASN A 239 -4.00 13.63 20.66
C ASN A 239 -3.65 13.26 19.22
N SER A 240 -2.35 13.15 18.95
CA SER A 240 -1.80 12.80 17.65
C SER A 240 -0.90 11.56 17.78
N VAL A 241 -1.22 10.49 17.06
CA VAL A 241 -0.44 9.25 17.06
C VAL A 241 -0.12 8.84 15.63
N HIS A 242 1.14 8.48 15.38
CA HIS A 242 1.57 7.95 14.09
C HIS A 242 1.39 6.43 14.08
N LEU A 243 0.68 5.90 13.08
CA LEU A 243 0.57 4.47 12.82
C LEU A 243 1.56 4.06 11.74
N LYS A 244 2.25 2.95 11.96
CA LYS A 244 3.29 2.41 11.07
C LYS A 244 2.83 1.09 10.45
N ALA A 245 3.67 0.52 9.58
CA ALA A 245 3.42 -0.74 8.91
C ALA A 245 2.97 -1.86 9.88
N GLY A 246 1.83 -2.45 9.53
CA GLY A 246 1.06 -3.46 10.25
C GLY A 246 0.17 -2.95 11.37
N ASP A 247 0.12 -1.65 11.63
CA ASP A 247 -0.99 -1.08 12.41
C ASP A 247 -2.27 -1.03 11.56
N PHE A 248 -3.41 -0.74 12.21
CA PHE A 248 -4.72 -0.70 11.57
C PHE A 248 -5.55 0.50 12.03
N CYS A 249 -6.53 0.90 11.24
CA CYS A 249 -7.51 1.94 11.57
C CYS A 249 -8.93 1.51 11.20
N GLY A 250 -9.95 2.18 11.76
CA GLY A 250 -11.35 1.78 11.62
C GLY A 250 -11.77 0.65 12.57
N ASP A 251 -11.08 0.50 13.70
CA ASP A 251 -11.34 -0.54 14.70
C ASP A 251 -12.67 -0.38 15.43
N GLU A 252 -13.31 0.78 15.29
CA GLU A 252 -14.70 1.02 15.69
C GLU A 252 -15.66 -0.02 15.06
N LEU A 253 -15.36 -0.47 13.83
CA LEU A 253 -16.14 -1.49 13.13
C LEU A 253 -16.09 -2.86 13.82
N LEU A 254 -15.02 -3.20 14.54
CA LEU A 254 -14.92 -4.47 15.24
C LEU A 254 -15.99 -4.58 16.33
N THR A 255 -16.15 -3.52 17.13
CA THR A 255 -17.16 -3.51 18.21
C THR A 255 -18.57 -3.55 17.62
N TRP A 256 -18.83 -2.77 16.57
CA TRP A 256 -20.12 -2.78 15.87
C TRP A 256 -20.44 -4.15 15.25
N ALA A 257 -19.47 -4.77 14.57
CA ALA A 257 -19.64 -6.06 13.91
C ALA A 257 -19.79 -7.21 14.90
N LEU A 258 -19.43 -7.03 16.17
CA LEU A 258 -19.60 -8.04 17.22
C LEU A 258 -20.88 -7.84 18.05
N ASP A 259 -21.53 -6.69 18.00
CA ASP A 259 -22.78 -6.46 18.72
C ASP A 259 -23.99 -7.15 18.03
N PRO A 260 -24.73 -8.05 18.71
CA PRO A 260 -25.94 -8.69 18.16
C PRO A 260 -27.11 -7.75 17.93
N HIS A 261 -27.15 -6.61 18.59
CA HIS A 261 -28.30 -5.69 18.54
C HIS A 261 -28.16 -4.56 17.51
N THR A 262 -26.97 -4.40 16.91
CA THR A 262 -26.75 -3.39 15.87
C THR A 262 -27.35 -3.83 14.54
N SER A 263 -28.30 -3.01 14.05
CA SER A 263 -28.82 -3.11 12.69
C SER A 263 -27.69 -2.94 11.67
N SER A 264 -27.73 -3.68 10.55
CA SER A 264 -26.73 -3.54 9.47
C SER A 264 -26.69 -2.15 8.85
N SER A 265 -27.76 -1.36 8.96
CA SER A 265 -27.88 -0.05 8.35
C SER A 265 -27.18 1.09 9.09
N SER A 266 -26.87 0.96 10.38
CA SER A 266 -26.28 2.05 11.18
C SER A 266 -24.80 1.79 11.40
N LEU A 267 -23.95 2.41 10.61
CA LEU A 267 -22.49 2.35 10.76
C LEU A 267 -22.02 3.15 11.99
N PRO A 268 -20.91 2.74 12.63
CA PRO A 268 -20.32 3.50 13.73
C PRO A 268 -19.69 4.80 13.22
N ILE A 269 -19.74 5.83 14.04
CA ILE A 269 -19.12 7.13 13.75
C ILE A 269 -17.64 7.07 14.16
N SER A 270 -16.76 7.60 13.32
CA SER A 270 -15.33 7.63 13.63
C SER A 270 -14.99 8.59 14.76
N THR A 271 -14.13 8.13 15.67
CA THR A 271 -13.65 8.91 16.84
C THR A 271 -12.40 9.74 16.55
N ARG A 272 -11.81 9.58 15.36
CA ARG A 272 -10.52 10.16 14.99
C ARG A 272 -10.41 10.43 13.51
N THR A 273 -9.71 11.50 13.15
CA THR A 273 -9.30 11.78 11.78
C THR A 273 -8.01 11.02 11.48
N VAL A 274 -7.96 10.32 10.36
CA VAL A 274 -6.83 9.53 9.89
C VAL A 274 -6.33 10.12 8.57
N GLN A 275 -5.09 10.58 8.56
CA GLN A 275 -4.45 11.23 7.42
C GLN A 275 -3.20 10.45 6.98
N ALA A 276 -3.00 10.31 5.67
CA ALA A 276 -1.79 9.77 5.08
C ALA A 276 -0.64 10.78 5.17
N VAL A 277 0.46 10.40 5.81
CA VAL A 277 1.68 11.23 5.86
C VAL A 277 2.54 10.96 4.63
N THR A 278 2.66 9.68 4.27
CA THR A 278 3.35 9.21 3.07
C THR A 278 2.33 8.59 2.12
N ASP A 279 2.77 8.17 0.93
CA ASP A 279 1.98 7.23 0.14
C ASP A 279 1.85 5.90 0.88
N ILE A 280 0.69 5.27 0.73
CA ILE A 280 0.26 4.16 1.57
C ILE A 280 -0.31 3.03 0.72
N GLU A 281 0.17 1.84 1.04
CA GLU A 281 -0.39 0.57 0.63
C GLU A 281 -1.08 -0.06 1.84
N ALA A 282 -2.35 -0.40 1.70
CA ALA A 282 -3.15 -1.01 2.74
C ALA A 282 -4.09 -2.07 2.16
N PHE A 283 -4.64 -2.90 3.03
CA PHE A 283 -5.82 -3.70 2.70
C PHE A 283 -7.04 -3.11 3.38
N ALA A 284 -8.14 -2.99 2.65
CA ALA A 284 -9.44 -2.58 3.16
C ALA A 284 -10.33 -3.81 3.38
N LEU A 285 -11.05 -3.81 4.51
CA LEU A 285 -12.11 -4.76 4.84
C LEU A 285 -13.41 -3.98 5.03
N THR A 286 -14.42 -4.29 4.21
CA THR A 286 -15.72 -3.61 4.29
C THR A 286 -16.48 -4.00 5.55
N ALA A 287 -17.34 -3.09 6.03
CA ALA A 287 -18.22 -3.34 7.17
C ALA A 287 -19.12 -4.56 6.96
N ASP A 288 -19.66 -4.74 5.74
CA ASP A 288 -20.53 -5.86 5.39
C ASP A 288 -19.79 -7.20 5.44
N ASP A 289 -18.59 -7.26 4.86
CA ASP A 289 -17.77 -8.47 4.87
C ASP A 289 -17.32 -8.81 6.31
N LEU A 290 -16.96 -7.81 7.10
CA LEU A 290 -16.63 -8.00 8.51
C LEU A 290 -17.83 -8.51 9.32
N LYS A 291 -19.03 -7.95 9.10
CA LYS A 291 -20.26 -8.39 9.78
C LYS A 291 -20.63 -9.82 9.41
N PHE A 292 -20.45 -10.20 8.14
CA PHE A 292 -20.63 -11.57 7.69
C PHE A 292 -19.75 -12.54 8.46
N VAL A 293 -18.44 -12.27 8.53
CA VAL A 293 -17.50 -13.13 9.27
C VAL A 293 -17.79 -13.12 10.77
N ALA A 294 -18.07 -11.95 11.35
CA ALA A 294 -18.37 -11.83 12.76
C ALA A 294 -19.62 -12.63 13.16
N SER A 295 -20.65 -12.70 12.29
CA SER A 295 -21.83 -13.52 12.53
C SER A 295 -21.49 -15.01 12.67
N GLN A 296 -20.55 -15.53 11.87
CA GLN A 296 -20.09 -16.91 11.97
C GLN A 296 -19.25 -17.13 13.21
N PHE A 297 -18.39 -16.18 13.56
CA PHE A 297 -17.52 -16.27 14.73
C PHE A 297 -18.30 -16.31 16.06
N ARG A 298 -19.37 -15.53 16.16
CA ARG A 298 -20.25 -15.51 17.34
C ARG A 298 -20.86 -16.89 17.64
N ARG A 299 -21.26 -17.62 16.59
CA ARG A 299 -21.84 -18.97 16.73
C ARG A 299 -20.86 -19.96 17.36
N VAL A 300 -19.56 -19.75 17.17
CA VAL A 300 -18.53 -20.72 17.57
C VAL A 300 -17.89 -20.39 18.93
N HIS A 301 -17.73 -19.11 19.30
CA HIS A 301 -16.90 -18.71 20.46
C HIS A 301 -17.58 -17.83 21.53
N SER A 302 -18.84 -18.10 21.86
CA SER A 302 -19.69 -17.28 22.75
C SER A 302 -19.03 -16.77 24.05
N LYS A 303 -18.34 -17.62 24.85
CA LYS A 303 -17.76 -17.20 26.15
C LYS A 303 -16.43 -16.44 26.04
N GLN A 304 -15.53 -16.89 25.18
CA GLN A 304 -14.21 -16.26 25.01
C GLN A 304 -14.33 -14.91 24.30
N LEU A 305 -15.34 -14.78 23.43
CA LEU A 305 -15.71 -13.54 22.76
C LEU A 305 -16.22 -12.46 23.70
N GLN A 306 -16.96 -12.82 24.75
CA GLN A 306 -17.43 -11.84 25.74
C GLN A 306 -16.26 -11.13 26.42
N HIS A 307 -15.20 -11.86 26.76
CA HIS A 307 -14.02 -11.28 27.40
C HIS A 307 -13.23 -10.39 26.45
N THR A 308 -13.00 -10.82 25.21
CA THR A 308 -12.33 -9.97 24.21
C THR A 308 -13.17 -8.76 23.85
N PHE A 309 -14.48 -8.92 23.66
CA PHE A 309 -15.39 -7.79 23.40
C PHE A 309 -15.35 -6.75 24.51
N LYS A 310 -15.44 -7.19 25.79
CA LYS A 310 -15.30 -6.29 26.95
C LYS A 310 -13.94 -5.58 26.95
N LEU A 311 -12.87 -6.26 26.53
CA LEU A 311 -11.54 -5.67 26.43
C LEU A 311 -11.43 -4.67 25.28
N PHE A 312 -12.10 -4.87 24.15
CA PHE A 312 -11.95 -4.01 22.95
C PHE A 312 -12.97 -2.88 22.86
N SER A 313 -14.17 -3.06 23.41
CA SER A 313 -15.20 -2.03 23.39
C SER A 313 -14.76 -0.80 24.19
N GLN A 314 -14.75 0.36 23.53
CA GLN A 314 -14.44 1.64 24.16
C GLN A 314 -15.42 1.95 25.31
N GLN A 315 -16.70 1.59 25.17
CA GLN A 315 -17.72 1.80 26.20
C GLN A 315 -17.39 1.02 27.48
N TRP A 316 -16.95 -0.24 27.35
CA TRP A 316 -16.55 -1.06 28.49
C TRP A 316 -15.25 -0.57 29.14
N ARG A 317 -14.26 -0.12 28.34
CA ARG A 317 -13.02 0.48 28.86
C ARG A 317 -13.30 1.76 29.64
N THR A 318 -14.10 2.66 29.10
CA THR A 318 -14.46 3.92 29.77
C THR A 318 -15.29 3.64 31.02
N TRP A 319 -16.26 2.72 30.96
CA TRP A 319 -17.02 2.31 32.13
C TRP A 319 -16.11 1.73 33.23
N ALA A 320 -15.19 0.82 32.88
CA ALA A 320 -14.25 0.24 33.83
C ALA A 320 -13.32 1.30 34.45
N ALA A 321 -12.80 2.23 33.64
CA ALA A 321 -11.97 3.33 34.13
C ALA A 321 -12.75 4.24 35.09
N CYS A 322 -13.97 4.65 34.74
CA CYS A 322 -14.84 5.44 35.61
C CYS A 322 -15.19 4.68 36.89
N PHE A 323 -15.48 3.38 36.80
CA PHE A 323 -15.76 2.54 37.96
C PHE A 323 -14.57 2.46 38.92
N ILE A 324 -13.36 2.21 38.40
CA ILE A 324 -12.13 2.20 39.18
C ILE A 324 -11.89 3.59 39.81
N GLN A 325 -12.10 4.68 39.07
CA GLN A 325 -11.96 6.04 39.60
C GLN A 325 -12.95 6.32 40.74
N VAL A 326 -14.22 5.90 40.61
CA VAL A 326 -15.23 6.08 41.65
C VAL A 326 -14.91 5.21 42.87
N ALA A 327 -14.54 3.94 42.67
CA ALA A 327 -14.15 3.03 43.74
C ALA A 327 -12.91 3.54 44.49
N TRP A 328 -11.90 4.06 43.77
CA TRP A 328 -10.71 4.67 44.36
C TRP A 328 -11.07 5.93 45.15
N ARG A 329 -11.88 6.83 44.60
CA ARG A 329 -12.36 8.03 45.31
C ARG A 329 -13.13 7.65 46.58
N GLN A 330 -13.96 6.61 46.54
CA GLN A 330 -14.67 6.11 47.71
C GLN A 330 -13.70 5.52 48.74
N HIS A 331 -12.72 4.72 48.30
CA HIS A 331 -11.69 4.18 49.19
C HIS A 331 -10.88 5.30 49.86
N CYS A 332 -10.47 6.33 49.13
CA CYS A 332 -9.77 7.49 49.67
C CYS A 332 -10.63 8.25 50.68
N ARG A 333 -11.93 8.44 50.41
CA ARG A 333 -12.88 9.05 51.36
C ARG A 333 -12.98 8.23 52.64
N ASN A 334 -13.24 6.93 52.52
CA ASN A 334 -13.36 6.02 53.67
C ASN A 334 -12.07 5.97 54.50
N LYS A 335 -10.89 6.00 53.85
CA LYS A 335 -9.58 6.02 54.53
C LYS A 335 -9.39 7.34 55.31
N LEU A 336 -9.78 8.46 54.71
CA LEU A 336 -9.72 9.77 55.37
C LEU A 336 -10.68 9.83 56.56
N GLU A 337 -11.92 9.36 56.41
CA GLU A 337 -12.90 9.28 57.50
C GLU A 337 -12.42 8.40 58.66
N LYS A 338 -11.84 7.22 58.36
CA LYS A 338 -11.24 6.36 59.39
C LYS A 338 -10.12 7.09 60.14
N SER A 339 -9.23 7.79 59.42
CA SER A 339 -8.16 8.57 60.07
C SER A 339 -8.71 9.70 60.93
N LEU A 340 -9.78 10.37 60.51
CA LEU A 340 -10.43 11.42 61.30
C LEU A 340 -11.08 10.84 62.56
N ARG A 341 -11.79 9.70 62.45
CA ARG A 341 -12.41 9.01 63.60
C ARG A 341 -11.36 8.47 64.58
N GLU A 342 -10.24 7.95 64.10
CA GLU A 342 -9.14 7.51 64.97
C GLU A 342 -8.52 8.67 65.74
N GLU A 343 -8.27 9.80 65.09
CA GLU A 343 -7.74 10.99 65.76
C GLU A 343 -8.77 11.62 66.71
N GLU A 344 -10.07 11.62 66.35
CA GLU A 344 -11.17 12.05 67.23
C GLU A 344 -11.28 11.16 68.47
N ASN A 345 -11.23 9.84 68.32
CA ASN A 345 -11.25 8.90 69.44
C ASN A 345 -10.02 9.07 70.35
N LYS A 346 -8.83 9.32 69.78
CA LYS A 346 -7.61 9.62 70.56
C LYS A 346 -7.72 10.95 71.30
N LEU A 347 -8.31 11.97 70.67
CA LEU A 347 -8.62 13.24 71.31
C LEU A 347 -9.59 13.06 72.48
N GLN A 348 -10.70 12.37 72.27
CA GLN A 348 -11.69 12.09 73.32
C GLN A 348 -11.08 11.26 74.46
N ALA A 349 -10.24 10.27 74.16
CA ALA A 349 -9.56 9.46 75.17
C ALA A 349 -8.49 10.23 75.97
N THR A 350 -7.79 11.20 75.35
CA THR A 350 -6.83 12.07 76.06
C THR A 350 -7.56 13.10 76.93
N LEU A 351 -8.69 13.63 76.46
CA LEU A 351 -9.58 14.50 77.24
C LEU A 351 -10.23 13.77 78.42
N ALA A 352 -10.68 12.53 78.24
CA ALA A 352 -11.26 11.72 79.33
C ALA A 352 -10.25 11.30 80.40
N LYS A 353 -8.95 11.26 80.06
CA LYS A 353 -7.85 10.99 81.01
C LYS A 353 -7.32 12.25 81.71
N GLN A 354 -7.77 13.44 81.33
CA GLN A 354 -7.37 14.70 81.95
C GLN A 354 -8.19 14.94 83.23
N SER A 355 -7.55 14.83 84.40
CA SER A 355 -8.17 15.08 85.71
C SER A 355 -7.69 16.36 86.43
N THR A 356 -6.91 17.23 85.77
CA THR A 356 -6.42 18.49 86.37
C THR A 356 -6.20 19.60 85.34
N ASN A 357 -6.46 20.84 85.76
CA ASN A 357 -6.57 22.10 84.99
C ASN A 357 -5.28 22.62 84.29
N ALA A 358 -4.53 21.76 83.59
CA ALA A 358 -3.40 22.19 82.74
C ALA A 358 -3.59 21.74 81.28
N PRO A 359 -3.28 22.59 80.28
CA PRO A 359 -3.43 22.25 78.87
C PRO A 359 -2.44 21.14 78.50
N SER A 360 -2.95 19.98 78.07
CA SER A 360 -2.09 18.88 77.64
C SER A 360 -1.53 19.15 76.24
N LEU A 361 -0.21 19.22 76.14
CA LEU A 361 0.52 19.35 74.87
C LEU A 361 0.14 18.23 73.88
N GLY A 362 -0.20 17.04 74.39
CA GLY A 362 -0.74 15.93 73.62
C GLY A 362 -2.07 16.26 72.92
N ALA A 363 -3.06 16.80 73.62
CA ALA A 363 -4.34 17.17 73.01
C ALA A 363 -4.20 18.28 71.96
N ALA A 364 -3.29 19.24 72.16
CA ALA A 364 -3.00 20.29 71.19
C ALA A 364 -2.37 19.74 69.89
N ILE A 365 -1.46 18.76 69.99
CA ILE A 365 -0.87 18.08 68.83
C ILE A 365 -1.93 17.32 68.04
N TYR A 366 -2.80 16.57 68.71
CA TYR A 366 -3.88 15.83 68.05
C TYR A 366 -4.93 16.76 67.43
N ALA A 367 -5.27 17.88 68.09
CA ALA A 367 -6.20 18.87 67.56
C ALA A 367 -5.64 19.57 66.31
N SER A 368 -4.34 19.86 66.30
CA SER A 368 -3.63 20.40 65.12
C SER A 368 -3.63 19.41 63.95
N ARG A 369 -3.41 18.11 64.21
CA ARG A 369 -3.48 17.06 63.19
C ARG A 369 -4.89 16.88 62.64
N PHE A 370 -5.90 16.89 63.52
CA PHE A 370 -7.30 16.83 63.12
C PHE A 370 -7.68 18.03 62.23
N ALA A 371 -7.33 19.25 62.65
CA ALA A 371 -7.57 20.47 61.88
C ALA A 371 -6.83 20.46 60.53
N GLY A 372 -5.59 19.95 60.48
CA GLY A 372 -4.84 19.78 59.24
C GLY A 372 -5.50 18.82 58.25
N ASN A 373 -6.00 17.68 58.76
CA ASN A 373 -6.71 16.69 57.94
C ASN A 373 -8.06 17.20 57.44
N VAL A 374 -8.83 17.91 58.27
CA VAL A 374 -10.09 18.57 57.88
C VAL A 374 -9.85 19.66 56.84
N ARG A 375 -8.80 20.46 56.99
CA ARG A 375 -8.44 21.51 56.03
C ARG A 375 -8.02 20.93 54.67
N CYS A 376 -7.28 19.83 54.67
CA CYS A 376 -6.97 19.07 53.45
C CYS A 376 -8.22 18.46 52.80
N ALA A 377 -9.21 18.01 53.59
CA ALA A 377 -10.48 17.52 53.08
C ALA A 377 -11.29 18.64 52.40
N LEU A 378 -11.40 19.79 53.04
CA LEU A 378 -12.09 20.97 52.51
C LEU A 378 -11.43 21.50 51.23
N ARG A 379 -10.09 21.50 51.16
CA ARG A 379 -9.35 21.94 49.97
C ARG A 379 -9.59 21.02 48.77
N ARG A 380 -9.68 19.71 48.98
CA ARG A 380 -10.02 18.73 47.93
C ARG A 380 -11.45 18.90 47.41
N ASN A 381 -12.39 19.25 48.28
CA ASN A 381 -13.77 19.54 47.88
C ASN A 381 -13.91 20.88 47.15
N HIS A 382 -13.08 21.88 47.47
CA HIS A 382 -13.13 23.19 46.81
C HIS A 382 -12.56 23.18 45.38
N THR A 383 -11.63 22.27 45.07
CA THR A 383 -11.13 22.07 43.70
C THR A 383 -12.16 21.41 42.77
N THR A 384 -13.27 20.90 43.31
CA THR A 384 -14.45 20.45 42.55
C THR A 384 -15.57 21.47 42.74
N GLY A 385 -15.52 22.56 41.97
CA GLY A 385 -16.53 23.63 42.05
C GLY A 385 -17.93 23.15 41.66
N THR A 386 -18.89 23.47 42.55
CA THR A 386 -20.29 23.86 42.28
C THR A 386 -21.17 22.89 41.46
N GLU A 387 -21.84 21.96 42.14
CA GLU A 387 -23.32 21.76 42.15
C GLU A 387 -23.73 20.38 42.70
N SER A 388 -24.76 20.40 43.56
CA SER A 388 -25.61 19.30 44.04
C SER A 388 -25.10 18.34 45.15
N SER A 389 -25.98 18.18 46.15
CA SER A 389 -26.05 17.16 47.20
C SER A 389 -25.80 15.72 46.69
N PRO A 390 -25.47 14.73 47.55
CA PRO A 390 -24.82 13.48 47.17
C PRO A 390 -25.81 12.49 46.56
N THR A 391 -26.37 12.82 45.41
CA THR A 391 -26.83 11.80 44.48
C THR A 391 -25.57 11.33 43.78
N LEU A 392 -25.20 10.05 43.98
CA LEU A 392 -24.20 9.35 43.16
C LEU A 392 -24.29 9.90 41.73
N PRO A 393 -23.21 10.43 41.13
CA PRO A 393 -23.28 10.85 39.74
C PRO A 393 -23.82 9.64 38.98
N ARG A 394 -25.03 9.81 38.40
CA ARG A 394 -25.80 8.77 37.72
C ARG A 394 -24.82 7.82 37.08
N LEU A 395 -24.72 6.62 37.65
CA LEU A 395 -23.81 5.57 37.19
C LEU A 395 -23.85 5.59 35.66
N LEU A 396 -22.70 5.70 35.01
CA LEU A 396 -22.57 5.29 33.62
C LEU A 396 -23.24 3.92 33.55
N HIS A 397 -24.40 3.87 32.89
CA HIS A 397 -25.24 2.70 32.87
C HIS A 397 -24.35 1.54 32.45
N LYS A 398 -24.34 0.43 33.22
CA LYS A 398 -23.54 -0.74 32.85
C LYS A 398 -23.84 -1.03 31.38
N PRO A 399 -22.84 -1.01 30.48
CA PRO A 399 -23.09 -1.28 29.08
C PRO A 399 -23.81 -2.62 28.96
N ALA A 400 -24.78 -2.70 28.06
CA ALA A 400 -25.54 -3.93 27.85
C ALA A 400 -24.55 -5.08 27.62
N GLU A 401 -24.74 -6.18 28.36
CA GLU A 401 -23.93 -7.36 28.10
C GLU A 401 -24.34 -7.90 26.73
N PRO A 402 -23.40 -8.08 25.80
CA PRO A 402 -23.73 -8.69 24.53
C PRO A 402 -24.18 -10.13 24.80
N ASP A 403 -25.46 -10.39 24.57
CA ASP A 403 -26.02 -11.72 24.67
C ASP A 403 -25.67 -12.50 23.40
N PHE A 404 -24.60 -13.29 23.50
CA PHE A 404 -24.15 -14.19 22.44
C PHE A 404 -24.78 -15.59 22.56
N SER A 405 -25.83 -15.74 23.36
CA SER A 405 -26.63 -16.97 23.41
C SER A 405 -27.90 -16.77 22.57
N GLU A 406 -28.01 -17.49 21.45
CA GLU A 406 -29.30 -17.58 20.78
C GLU A 406 -30.24 -18.40 21.67
N LYS A 407 -31.42 -17.83 21.99
CA LYS A 407 -32.58 -18.63 22.35
C LYS A 407 -32.88 -19.54 21.16
N LYS A 408 -32.77 -20.82 21.44
CA LYS A 408 -32.99 -21.96 20.54
C LYS A 408 -34.36 -21.92 19.86
#